data_AF-A0A542EFL5-F1
#
_entry.id   AF-A0A542EFL5-F1
#
_cell.length_a   1.000
_cell.length_b   1.000
_cell.length_c   1.000
_cell.angle_alpha   90.00
_cell.angle_beta   90.00
_cell.angle_gamma   90.00
#
_symmetry.space_group_name_H-M   'P 1'
#
loop_
_entity.id
_entity.type
_entity.pdbx_description
1 polymer ?
#
loop_
_entity_poly.entity_id
_entity_poly.type
_entity_poly.pdbx_seq_one_letter_code
_entity_poly.pdbx_strand_id
1 'polypeptide(L)'
;MPSAPWIVAALLLVLALVVSAAFKVRDPRTTEDAFLSLRLPDALRSMKAPQLLPYAEFALAAALLLVPSPLYVVVAALALALFVAYLVVVVRALGFDEPVTCGCFGKLGLGEIDKRTVVRNVLLVGAAALALVDAVRGGSMIERITDFGGTEWGWVLGVLAAVALTGLVVHGGSAETTPVAESLEDGEEFDYVRQPIPYGALIARDGETVALHSIAMSKPVLLVSVSLGCGSCIRTMEHVPPWAAEQPMLRVVMIAAGTQAEDAPDLGEHVEWMTDPNGITTRTLGMAYPSAVLLGMDGQLAGGPVAGYDEIESFLADIDAELSEAQAQFEAAQEQQLQEQSV
;
A
#
# COMPACT_ATOMS: atom_id res chain seq x y z
N MET A 1 -40.67 -0.53 17.13
CA MET A 1 -39.24 -0.45 17.53
C MET A 1 -38.67 0.80 16.89
N PRO A 2 -37.81 1.59 17.56
CA PRO A 2 -37.18 2.73 16.90
C PRO A 2 -36.52 2.27 15.60
N SER A 3 -36.77 3.01 14.52
CA SER A 3 -36.26 2.75 13.16
C SER A 3 -34.77 3.08 13.02
N ALA A 4 -34.25 3.95 13.91
CA ALA A 4 -32.86 4.41 13.95
C ALA A 4 -31.79 3.30 13.92
N PRO A 5 -31.81 2.24 14.77
CA PRO A 5 -30.74 1.24 14.78
C PRO A 5 -30.63 0.42 13.49
N TRP A 6 -31.74 0.26 12.75
CA TRP A 6 -31.76 -0.52 11.51
C TRP A 6 -31.15 0.25 10.32
N ILE A 7 -31.36 1.57 10.28
CA ILE A 7 -30.82 2.44 9.23
C ILE A 7 -29.32 2.64 9.38
N VAL A 8 -28.84 2.78 10.62
CA VAL A 8 -27.41 2.97 10.89
C VAL A 8 -26.59 1.82 10.30
N ALA A 9 -27.06 0.58 10.43
CA ALA A 9 -26.39 -0.58 9.83
C ALA A 9 -26.28 -0.44 8.30
N ALA A 10 -27.37 -0.15 7.60
CA ALA A 10 -27.37 0.00 6.14
C ALA A 10 -26.55 1.21 5.67
N LEU A 11 -26.61 2.35 6.38
CA LEU A 11 -25.80 3.54 6.06
C LEU A 11 -24.30 3.28 6.24
N LEU A 12 -23.89 2.55 7.29
CA LEU A 12 -22.50 2.19 7.49
C LEU A 12 -21.98 1.28 6.37
N LEU A 13 -22.80 0.34 5.89
CA LEU A 13 -22.45 -0.52 4.75
C LEU A 13 -22.32 0.30 3.47
N VAL A 14 -23.26 1.21 3.20
CA VAL A 14 -23.21 2.12 2.04
C VAL A 14 -21.95 2.97 2.09
N LEU A 15 -21.64 3.57 3.24
CA LEU A 15 -20.43 4.36 3.42
C LEU A 15 -19.17 3.52 3.17
N ALA A 16 -19.09 2.32 3.74
CA ALA A 16 -17.96 1.42 3.56
C ALA A 16 -17.77 1.00 2.09
N LEU A 17 -18.86 0.69 1.39
CA LEU A 17 -18.84 0.32 -0.03
C LEU A 17 -18.44 1.49 -0.92
N VAL A 18 -19.01 2.68 -0.70
CA VAL A 18 -18.70 3.90 -1.47
C VAL A 18 -17.24 4.29 -1.30
N VAL A 19 -16.75 4.29 -0.05
CA VAL A 19 -15.35 4.60 0.24
C VAL A 19 -14.43 3.56 -0.41
N SER A 20 -14.70 2.27 -0.21
CA SER A 20 -13.91 1.18 -0.83
C SER A 20 -13.89 1.30 -2.36
N ALA A 21 -15.04 1.50 -3.00
CA ALA A 21 -15.16 1.61 -4.44
C ALA A 21 -14.45 2.84 -5.00
N ALA A 22 -14.59 4.01 -4.35
CA ALA A 22 -13.93 5.24 -4.77
C ALA A 22 -12.40 5.11 -4.79
N PHE A 23 -11.84 4.43 -3.79
CA PHE A 23 -10.40 4.15 -3.76
C PHE A 23 -9.96 3.21 -4.88
N LYS A 24 -10.71 2.13 -5.14
CA LYS A 24 -10.36 1.17 -6.20
C LYS A 24 -10.50 1.75 -7.62
N VAL A 25 -11.41 2.70 -7.83
CA VAL A 25 -11.51 3.41 -9.12
C VAL A 25 -10.33 4.36 -9.31
N ARG A 26 -9.85 4.99 -8.24
CA ARG A 26 -8.71 5.93 -8.30
C ARG A 26 -7.39 5.21 -8.56
N ASP A 27 -7.24 3.98 -8.05
CA ASP A 27 -6.04 3.16 -8.24
C ASP A 27 -6.40 1.70 -8.59
N PRO A 28 -6.75 1.41 -9.86
CA PRO A 28 -7.15 0.08 -10.27
C PRO A 28 -6.02 -0.96 -10.14
N ARG A 29 -4.75 -0.53 -10.27
CA ARG A 29 -3.58 -1.39 -10.22
C ARG A 29 -3.40 -2.01 -8.84
N THR A 30 -3.61 -1.23 -7.76
CA THR A 30 -3.56 -1.76 -6.39
C THR A 30 -4.59 -2.85 -6.11
N THR A 31 -5.74 -2.84 -6.79
CA THR A 31 -6.76 -3.88 -6.64
C THR A 31 -6.31 -5.19 -7.30
N GLU A 32 -5.65 -5.11 -8.46
CA GLU A 32 -5.06 -6.27 -9.12
C GLU A 32 -3.92 -6.88 -8.31
N ASP A 33 -3.07 -6.03 -7.72
CA ASP A 33 -2.01 -6.47 -6.81
C ASP A 33 -2.53 -7.17 -5.57
N ALA A 34 -3.62 -6.65 -5.00
CA ALA A 34 -4.26 -7.30 -3.87
C ALA A 34 -4.76 -8.70 -4.23
N PHE A 35 -5.28 -8.91 -5.45
CA PHE A 35 -5.71 -10.24 -5.89
C PHE A 35 -4.53 -11.21 -6.04
N LEU A 36 -3.39 -10.72 -6.53
CA LEU A 36 -2.14 -11.47 -6.61
C LEU A 36 -1.61 -11.82 -5.21
N SER A 37 -1.47 -10.83 -4.33
CA SER A 37 -0.91 -11.01 -2.98
C SER A 37 -1.77 -11.90 -2.09
N LEU A 38 -3.08 -11.84 -2.26
CA LEU A 38 -4.04 -12.68 -1.53
C LEU A 38 -4.18 -14.08 -2.14
N ARG A 39 -3.43 -14.39 -3.20
CA ARG A 39 -3.43 -15.69 -3.90
C ARG A 39 -4.85 -16.11 -4.30
N LEU A 40 -5.64 -15.16 -4.83
CA LEU A 40 -7.01 -15.44 -5.27
C LEU A 40 -7.01 -16.26 -6.57
N PRO A 41 -8.00 -17.15 -6.78
CA PRO A 41 -8.06 -18.01 -7.96
C PRO A 41 -7.98 -17.25 -9.28
N ASP A 42 -7.20 -17.78 -10.23
CA ASP A 42 -6.98 -17.20 -11.56
C ASP A 42 -8.28 -16.99 -12.34
N ALA A 43 -9.30 -17.83 -12.09
CA ALA A 43 -10.62 -17.68 -12.66
C ALA A 43 -11.21 -16.28 -12.38
N LEU A 44 -11.07 -15.76 -11.16
CA LEU A 44 -11.55 -14.42 -10.81
C LEU A 44 -10.81 -13.32 -11.58
N ARG A 45 -9.50 -13.49 -11.78
CA ARG A 45 -8.68 -12.56 -12.57
C ARG A 45 -9.07 -12.61 -14.05
N SER A 46 -9.27 -13.81 -14.62
CA SER A 46 -9.71 -13.97 -16.01
C SER A 46 -11.10 -13.39 -16.28
N MET A 47 -11.98 -13.36 -15.28
CA MET A 47 -13.30 -12.73 -15.35
C MET A 47 -13.25 -11.20 -15.17
N LYS A 48 -12.06 -10.60 -15.10
CA LYS A 48 -11.87 -9.16 -14.82
C LYS A 48 -12.50 -8.72 -13.50
N ALA A 49 -12.59 -9.62 -12.51
CA ALA A 49 -13.15 -9.29 -11.20
C ALA A 49 -12.48 -8.08 -10.53
N PRO A 50 -11.13 -7.89 -10.57
CA PRO A 50 -10.50 -6.70 -10.00
C PRO A 50 -11.03 -5.39 -10.59
N GLN A 51 -11.35 -5.40 -11.88
CA GLN A 51 -11.83 -4.22 -12.62
C GLN A 51 -13.34 -4.00 -12.43
N LEU A 52 -14.12 -5.08 -12.28
CA LEU A 52 -15.57 -5.03 -12.14
C LEU A 52 -16.03 -4.79 -10.69
N LEU A 53 -15.23 -5.20 -9.70
CA LEU A 53 -15.56 -5.10 -8.28
C LEU A 53 -15.95 -3.69 -7.83
N PRO A 54 -15.24 -2.60 -8.19
CA PRO A 54 -15.58 -1.25 -7.73
C PRO A 54 -16.95 -0.80 -8.24
N TYR A 55 -17.28 -1.15 -9.48
CA TYR A 55 -18.60 -0.85 -10.06
C TYR A 55 -19.70 -1.68 -9.41
N ALA A 56 -19.42 -2.95 -9.09
CA ALA A 56 -20.34 -3.79 -8.35
C ALA A 56 -20.60 -3.24 -6.93
N GLU A 57 -19.58 -2.72 -6.26
CA GLU A 57 -19.71 -2.08 -4.94
C GLU A 57 -20.55 -0.80 -5.00
N PHE A 58 -20.31 0.08 -5.99
CA PHE A 58 -21.17 1.26 -6.19
C PHE A 58 -22.60 0.89 -6.52
N ALA A 59 -22.81 -0.10 -7.41
CA ALA A 59 -24.14 -0.57 -7.76
C ALA A 59 -24.87 -1.15 -6.53
N LEU A 60 -24.16 -1.90 -5.69
CA LEU A 60 -24.71 -2.48 -4.46
C LEU A 60 -25.02 -1.40 -3.41
N ALA A 61 -24.15 -0.39 -3.26
CA ALA A 61 -24.39 0.75 -2.39
C ALA A 61 -25.63 1.55 -2.84
N ALA A 62 -25.77 1.81 -4.14
CA ALA A 62 -26.96 2.46 -4.70
C ALA A 62 -28.22 1.60 -4.50
N ALA A 63 -28.13 0.28 -4.71
CA ALA A 63 -29.24 -0.64 -4.49
C ALA A 63 -29.70 -0.66 -3.03
N LEU A 64 -28.76 -0.59 -2.07
CA LEU A 64 -29.07 -0.50 -0.63
C LEU A 64 -29.82 0.79 -0.26
N LEU A 65 -29.70 1.85 -1.07
CA LEU A 65 -30.43 3.10 -0.83
C LEU A 65 -31.78 3.14 -1.55
N LEU A 66 -31.87 2.55 -2.74
CA LEU A 66 -32.95 2.82 -3.69
C LEU A 66 -33.92 1.66 -3.91
N VAL A 67 -33.60 0.45 -3.48
CA VAL A 67 -34.47 -0.72 -3.72
C VAL A 67 -35.52 -0.85 -2.61
N PRO A 68 -36.82 -0.86 -2.94
CA PRO A 68 -37.88 -1.03 -1.95
C PRO A 68 -38.06 -2.51 -1.53
N SER A 69 -38.79 -2.71 -0.44
CA SER A 69 -39.26 -4.04 -0.02
C SER A 69 -40.28 -4.60 -1.03
N PRO A 70 -40.29 -5.92 -1.35
CA PRO A 70 -39.49 -7.00 -0.75
C PRO A 70 -38.16 -7.29 -1.47
N LEU A 71 -37.89 -6.65 -2.62
CA LEU A 71 -36.66 -6.87 -3.40
C LEU A 71 -35.39 -6.51 -2.61
N TYR A 72 -35.52 -5.63 -1.62
CA TYR A 72 -34.45 -5.25 -0.70
C TYR A 72 -33.79 -6.45 0.01
N VAL A 73 -34.52 -7.56 0.25
CA VAL A 73 -33.96 -8.80 0.82
C VAL A 73 -32.82 -9.36 -0.03
N VAL A 74 -32.97 -9.34 -1.36
CA VAL A 74 -31.94 -9.83 -2.28
C VAL A 74 -30.70 -8.95 -2.20
N VAL A 75 -30.89 -7.63 -2.16
CA VAL A 75 -29.80 -6.65 -2.05
C VAL A 75 -29.04 -6.83 -0.74
N ALA A 76 -29.75 -6.95 0.39
CA ALA A 76 -29.13 -7.17 1.70
C ALA A 76 -28.39 -8.52 1.77
N ALA A 77 -28.92 -9.56 1.12
CA ALA A 77 -28.26 -10.86 1.03
C ALA A 77 -26.97 -10.80 0.19
N LEU A 78 -26.98 -10.08 -0.94
CA LEU A 78 -25.77 -9.86 -1.76
C LEU A 78 -24.71 -9.06 -1.00
N ALA A 79 -25.11 -8.03 -0.25
CA ALA A 79 -24.21 -7.28 0.63
C ALA A 79 -23.58 -8.17 1.71
N LEU A 80 -24.39 -8.99 2.40
CA LEU A 80 -23.88 -9.94 3.37
C LEU A 80 -22.90 -10.94 2.74
N ALA A 81 -23.23 -11.50 1.58
CA ALA A 81 -22.34 -12.41 0.86
C ALA A 81 -21.00 -11.76 0.51
N LEU A 82 -21.01 -10.50 0.05
CA LEU A 82 -19.80 -9.75 -0.26
C LEU A 82 -18.93 -9.52 0.98
N PHE A 83 -19.51 -9.04 2.09
CA PHE A 83 -18.74 -8.79 3.32
C PHE A 83 -18.23 -10.08 3.97
N VAL A 84 -18.98 -11.19 3.87
CA VAL A 84 -18.49 -12.51 4.28
C VAL A 84 -17.32 -12.94 3.41
N ALA A 85 -17.37 -12.75 2.09
CA ALA A 85 -16.26 -13.04 1.21
C ALA A 85 -15.01 -12.21 1.59
N TYR A 86 -15.17 -10.92 1.87
CA TYR A 86 -14.07 -10.06 2.36
C TYR A 86 -13.50 -10.55 3.69
N LEU A 87 -14.35 -10.96 4.64
CA LEU A 87 -13.89 -11.53 5.91
C LEU A 87 -13.09 -12.82 5.70
N VAL A 88 -13.56 -13.73 4.83
CA VAL A 88 -12.87 -14.98 4.51
C VAL A 88 -11.49 -14.69 3.91
N VAL A 89 -11.39 -13.74 2.99
CA VAL A 89 -10.13 -13.33 2.37
C VAL A 89 -9.16 -12.76 3.42
N VAL A 90 -9.64 -11.87 4.30
CA VAL A 90 -8.83 -11.27 5.38
C VAL A 90 -8.36 -12.33 6.39
N VAL A 91 -9.22 -13.26 6.80
CA VAL A 91 -8.86 -14.34 7.73
C VAL A 91 -7.86 -15.31 7.09
N ARG A 92 -8.03 -15.63 5.81
CA ARG A 92 -7.07 -16.46 5.06
C ARG A 92 -5.70 -15.79 5.00
N ALA A 93 -5.67 -14.48 4.76
CA ALA A 93 -4.43 -13.70 4.66
C ALA A 93 -3.64 -13.64 5.98
N LEU A 94 -4.31 -13.68 7.14
CA LEU A 94 -3.64 -13.83 8.45
C LEU A 94 -2.95 -15.18 8.65
N GLY A 95 -3.29 -16.18 7.85
CA GLY A 95 -2.67 -17.50 7.89
C GLY A 95 -1.44 -17.63 7.00
N PHE A 96 -0.99 -16.56 6.35
CA PHE A 96 0.23 -16.57 5.54
C PHE A 96 1.46 -16.33 6.42
N ASP A 97 2.57 -16.97 6.06
CA ASP A 97 3.82 -16.88 6.81
C ASP A 97 4.48 -15.49 6.69
N GLU A 98 4.15 -14.75 5.62
CA GLU A 98 4.62 -13.37 5.40
C GLU A 98 3.48 -12.34 5.52
N PRO A 99 3.73 -11.16 6.09
CA PRO A 99 2.74 -10.10 6.19
C PRO A 99 2.37 -9.59 4.80
N VAL A 100 1.12 -9.84 4.39
CA VAL A 100 0.57 -9.30 3.14
C VAL A 100 -0.18 -8.00 3.40
N THR A 101 0.04 -7.00 2.56
CA THR A 101 -0.74 -5.76 2.57
C THR A 101 -2.04 -5.98 1.80
N CYS A 102 -3.18 -5.69 2.44
CA CYS A 102 -4.50 -5.86 1.84
C CYS A 102 -5.04 -4.53 1.32
N GLY A 103 -5.00 -4.36 -0.01
CA GLY A 103 -5.54 -3.20 -0.71
C GLY A 103 -7.08 -3.15 -0.80
N CYS A 104 -7.86 -3.96 -0.06
CA CYS A 104 -9.33 -3.99 -0.15
C CYS A 104 -10.01 -2.62 0.12
N PHE A 105 -9.31 -1.66 0.74
CA PHE A 105 -9.75 -0.28 0.96
C PHE A 105 -8.78 0.77 0.37
N GLY A 106 -7.95 0.41 -0.60
CA GLY A 106 -6.94 1.30 -1.19
C GLY A 106 -5.85 1.74 -0.20
N LYS A 107 -5.29 2.96 -0.39
CA LYS A 107 -4.16 3.48 0.42
C LYS A 107 -4.44 3.60 1.93
N LEU A 108 -5.71 3.67 2.36
CA LEU A 108 -6.11 3.64 3.78
C LEU A 108 -5.94 2.26 4.44
N GLY A 109 -5.68 1.22 3.64
CA GLY A 109 -5.42 -0.16 4.08
C GLY A 109 -3.96 -0.59 4.00
N LEU A 110 -3.01 0.34 3.78
CA LEU A 110 -1.58 0.04 3.60
C LEU A 110 -0.86 -0.45 4.86
N GLY A 111 -1.57 -0.67 5.96
CA GLY A 111 -1.03 -1.37 7.13
C GLY A 111 -1.02 -2.88 6.92
N GLU A 112 -0.08 -3.57 7.57
CA GLU A 112 -0.12 -5.03 7.69
C GLU A 112 -1.49 -5.50 8.19
N ILE A 113 -1.99 -6.61 7.67
CA ILE A 113 -3.25 -7.18 8.16
C ILE A 113 -3.04 -7.65 9.60
N ASP A 114 -3.62 -6.93 10.55
CA ASP A 114 -3.60 -7.31 11.97
C ASP A 114 -5.00 -7.77 12.45
N LYS A 115 -5.09 -8.30 13.67
CA LYS A 115 -6.33 -8.71 14.35
C LYS A 115 -7.39 -7.60 14.35
N ARG A 116 -6.98 -6.33 14.37
CA ARG A 116 -7.88 -5.17 14.22
C ARG A 116 -8.64 -5.18 12.89
N THR A 117 -7.99 -5.59 11.80
CA THR A 117 -8.58 -5.72 10.45
C THR A 117 -9.67 -6.79 10.42
N VAL A 118 -9.48 -7.91 11.14
CA VAL A 118 -10.51 -8.94 11.30
C VAL A 118 -11.70 -8.39 12.09
N VAL A 119 -11.45 -7.75 13.23
CA VAL A 119 -12.53 -7.17 14.06
C VAL A 119 -13.38 -6.21 13.24
N ARG A 120 -12.76 -5.31 12.47
CA ARG A 120 -13.46 -4.39 11.55
C ARG A 120 -14.37 -5.16 10.58
N ASN A 121 -13.86 -6.21 9.92
CA ASN A 121 -14.64 -6.97 8.95
C ASN A 121 -15.76 -7.79 9.60
N VAL A 122 -15.55 -8.33 10.81
CA VAL A 122 -16.60 -9.01 11.59
C VAL A 122 -17.73 -8.03 11.93
N LEU A 123 -17.40 -6.78 12.31
CA LEU A 123 -18.41 -5.75 12.57
C LEU A 123 -19.21 -5.40 11.31
N LEU A 124 -18.56 -5.32 10.14
CA LEU A 124 -19.25 -5.09 8.86
C LEU A 124 -20.18 -6.27 8.49
N VAL A 125 -19.76 -7.51 8.71
CA VAL A 125 -20.64 -8.69 8.56
C VAL A 125 -21.81 -8.62 9.53
N GLY A 126 -21.59 -8.20 10.78
CA GLY A 126 -22.65 -7.97 11.75
C GLY A 126 -23.67 -6.91 11.28
N ALA A 127 -23.19 -5.79 10.74
CA ALA A 127 -24.06 -4.75 10.16
C ALA A 127 -24.85 -5.27 8.96
N ALA A 128 -24.22 -6.06 8.08
CA ALA A 128 -24.90 -6.68 6.93
C ALA A 128 -25.96 -7.70 7.36
N ALA A 129 -25.71 -8.48 8.42
CA ALA A 129 -26.69 -9.38 8.99
C ALA A 129 -27.89 -8.63 9.59
N LEU A 130 -27.65 -7.50 10.28
CA LEU A 130 -28.72 -6.65 10.79
C LEU A 130 -29.57 -6.05 9.66
N ALA A 131 -28.93 -5.60 8.57
CA ALA A 131 -29.64 -5.09 7.39
C ALA A 131 -30.51 -6.18 6.73
N LEU A 132 -30.03 -7.42 6.65
CA LEU A 132 -30.81 -8.54 6.14
C LEU A 132 -31.99 -8.89 7.06
N VAL A 133 -31.81 -8.87 8.38
CA VAL A 133 -32.90 -9.08 9.34
C VAL A 133 -33.99 -8.01 9.20
N ASP A 134 -33.61 -6.74 8.99
CA ASP A 134 -34.58 -5.67 8.72
C ASP A 134 -35.35 -5.92 7.40
N ALA A 135 -34.61 -6.30 6.35
CA ALA A 135 -35.18 -6.60 5.04
C ALA A 135 -36.21 -7.74 5.10
N VAL A 136 -35.89 -8.83 5.80
CA VAL A 136 -36.79 -9.98 5.97
C VAL A 136 -38.04 -9.63 6.79
N ARG A 137 -37.95 -8.63 7.68
CA ARG A 137 -39.10 -8.07 8.40
C ARG A 137 -39.94 -7.10 7.55
N GLY A 138 -39.58 -6.94 6.28
CA GLY A 138 -40.27 -6.10 5.32
C GLY A 138 -39.79 -4.66 5.27
N GLY A 139 -38.75 -4.29 6.02
CA GLY A 139 -38.19 -2.94 5.98
C GLY A 139 -37.30 -2.69 4.76
N SER A 140 -37.24 -1.44 4.32
CA SER A 140 -36.26 -0.96 3.34
C SER A 140 -35.74 0.41 3.73
N MET A 141 -34.60 0.83 3.17
CA MET A 141 -34.04 2.15 3.46
C MET A 141 -35.02 3.29 3.13
N ILE A 142 -35.74 3.17 2.00
CA ILE A 142 -36.72 4.17 1.56
C ILE A 142 -37.84 4.34 2.59
N GLU A 143 -38.49 3.24 3.00
CA GLU A 143 -39.57 3.27 3.99
C GLU A 143 -39.10 3.84 5.32
N ARG A 144 -37.90 3.44 5.73
CA ARG A 144 -37.28 3.84 6.97
C ARG A 144 -36.95 5.33 6.99
N ILE A 145 -36.50 5.91 5.87
CA ILE A 145 -36.25 7.35 5.72
C ILE A 145 -37.56 8.15 5.64
N THR A 146 -38.61 7.61 5.02
CA THR A 146 -39.90 8.30 4.92
C THR A 146 -40.65 8.39 6.25
N ASP A 147 -40.40 7.46 7.17
CA ASP A 147 -40.98 7.43 8.54
C ASP A 147 -40.16 8.23 9.57
N PHE A 148 -39.18 9.04 9.15
CA PHE A 148 -38.27 9.74 10.08
C PHE A 148 -38.90 10.92 10.82
N GLY A 149 -38.75 10.92 12.15
CA GLY A 149 -38.95 12.08 13.01
C GLY A 149 -37.65 12.84 13.29
N GLY A 150 -37.75 13.92 14.08
CA GLY A 150 -36.59 14.77 14.41
C GLY A 150 -35.56 14.09 15.33
N THR A 151 -35.97 13.14 16.16
CA THR A 151 -35.07 12.43 17.08
C THR A 151 -34.19 11.43 16.35
N GLU A 152 -34.70 10.78 15.30
CA GLU A 152 -33.96 9.83 14.47
C GLU A 152 -32.89 10.53 13.62
N TRP A 153 -33.18 11.72 13.09
CA TRP A 153 -32.18 12.56 12.42
C TRP A 153 -31.04 12.98 13.35
N GLY A 154 -31.36 13.27 14.62
CA GLY A 154 -30.35 13.57 15.64
C GLY A 154 -29.40 12.39 15.89
N TRP A 155 -29.90 11.16 15.89
CA TRP A 155 -29.08 9.95 16.02
C TRP A 155 -28.19 9.71 14.80
N VAL A 156 -28.71 9.88 13.58
CA VAL A 156 -27.91 9.75 12.35
C VAL A 156 -26.80 10.79 12.32
N LEU A 157 -27.11 12.04 12.62
CA LEU A 157 -26.11 13.11 12.72
C LEU A 157 -25.09 12.83 13.82
N GLY A 158 -25.53 12.33 14.98
CA GLY A 158 -24.64 11.96 16.08
C GLY A 158 -23.68 10.82 15.70
N VAL A 159 -24.16 9.79 15.00
CA VAL A 159 -23.31 8.70 14.50
C VAL A 159 -22.35 9.19 13.41
N LEU A 160 -22.82 10.00 12.46
CA LEU A 160 -21.95 10.60 11.44
C LEU A 160 -20.89 11.50 12.07
N ALA A 161 -21.24 12.31 13.07
CA ALA A 161 -20.31 13.13 13.82
C ALA A 161 -19.31 12.25 14.60
N ALA A 162 -19.76 11.14 15.21
CA ALA A 162 -18.87 10.21 15.89
C ALA A 162 -17.92 9.50 14.92
N VAL A 163 -18.38 9.10 13.74
CA VAL A 163 -17.54 8.53 12.67
C VAL A 163 -16.53 9.56 12.16
N ALA A 164 -16.97 10.79 11.89
CA ALA A 164 -16.10 11.88 11.46
C ALA A 164 -15.08 12.25 12.54
N LEU A 165 -15.49 12.33 13.80
CA LEU A 165 -14.62 12.59 14.95
C LEU A 165 -13.63 11.45 15.15
N THR A 166 -14.07 10.19 15.07
CA THR A 166 -13.17 9.03 15.13
C THR A 166 -12.18 9.07 13.96
N GLY A 167 -12.65 9.42 12.76
CA GLY A 167 -11.81 9.65 11.59
C GLY A 167 -10.76 10.73 11.86
N LEU A 168 -11.16 11.89 12.36
CA LEU A 168 -10.29 13.01 12.74
C LEU A 168 -9.36 12.69 13.91
N VAL A 169 -9.73 11.82 14.85
CA VAL A 169 -8.85 11.44 15.97
C VAL A 169 -7.84 10.40 15.51
N VAL A 170 -8.27 9.41 14.73
CA VAL A 170 -7.39 8.35 14.21
C VAL A 170 -6.46 8.87 13.12
N HIS A 171 -6.95 9.72 12.22
CA HIS A 171 -6.19 10.29 11.10
C HIS A 171 -5.71 11.73 11.34
N GLY A 172 -6.23 12.45 12.34
CA GLY A 172 -5.68 13.76 12.74
C GLY A 172 -4.73 13.66 13.94
N GLY A 173 -4.73 12.52 14.65
CA GLY A 173 -3.61 12.09 15.51
C GLY A 173 -2.52 11.35 14.73
N SER A 174 -2.81 10.97 13.48
CA SER A 174 -1.80 11.00 12.43
C SER A 174 -1.68 12.49 12.03
N ALA A 175 -1.12 13.35 12.87
CA ALA A 175 0.30 13.61 12.65
C ALA A 175 0.88 12.47 11.79
N GLU A 176 0.77 12.63 10.48
CA GLU A 176 1.92 12.35 9.64
C GLU A 176 3.11 12.55 10.58
N THR A 177 3.90 11.52 10.79
CA THR A 177 5.29 11.81 11.02
C THR A 177 5.78 12.35 9.68
N THR A 178 5.25 13.52 9.28
CA THR A 178 5.97 14.50 8.53
C THR A 178 7.22 14.61 9.39
N PRO A 179 8.37 14.14 8.91
CA PRO A 179 9.60 14.56 9.56
C PRO A 179 9.47 16.07 9.69
N VAL A 180 9.63 16.59 10.90
CA VAL A 180 9.37 17.98 11.30
C VAL A 180 9.63 18.94 10.13
N ALA A 181 8.61 19.20 9.34
CA ALA A 181 8.55 20.32 8.42
C ALA A 181 7.73 21.31 9.23
N GLU A 182 8.43 22.01 10.12
CA GLU A 182 7.93 23.28 10.62
C GLU A 182 7.47 24.07 9.41
N SER A 183 6.19 24.38 9.41
CA SER A 183 5.58 25.32 8.48
C SER A 183 6.31 26.65 8.60
N LEU A 184 7.30 26.84 7.74
CA LEU A 184 7.79 28.13 7.33
C LEU A 184 7.27 28.34 5.91
N GLU A 185 6.30 29.23 5.81
CA GLU A 185 5.98 29.91 4.57
C GLU A 185 7.24 30.65 4.09
N ASP A 186 8.00 30.06 3.18
CA ASP A 186 8.69 30.71 2.06
C ASP A 186 9.53 29.67 1.31
N GLY A 187 9.73 29.89 0.00
CA GLY A 187 10.29 28.90 -0.92
C GLY A 187 11.78 28.65 -0.73
N GLU A 188 12.12 27.68 0.13
CA GLU A 188 13.42 27.02 0.17
C GLU A 188 13.23 25.51 -0.03
N GLU A 189 13.94 24.99 -1.02
CA GLU A 189 14.13 23.57 -1.33
C GLU A 189 14.57 22.84 -0.05
N PHE A 190 13.74 21.94 0.49
CA PHE A 190 14.09 21.17 1.69
C PHE A 190 15.25 20.22 1.35
N ASP A 191 16.45 20.65 1.71
CA ASP A 191 17.70 19.89 1.59
C ASP A 191 17.57 18.55 2.35
N TYR A 192 17.68 17.44 1.61
CA TYR A 192 17.69 16.10 2.18
C TYR A 192 18.85 15.99 3.17
N VAL A 193 18.52 15.95 4.48
CA VAL A 193 19.55 15.81 5.51
C VAL A 193 20.10 14.39 5.47
N ARG A 194 21.28 14.23 4.87
CA ARG A 194 22.01 12.96 4.82
C ARG A 194 22.16 12.37 6.22
N GLN A 195 21.62 11.17 6.41
CA GLN A 195 21.75 10.40 7.65
C GLN A 195 22.82 9.33 7.49
N PRO A 196 23.57 8.98 8.55
CA PRO A 196 24.54 7.90 8.47
C PRO A 196 23.83 6.57 8.18
N ILE A 197 24.49 5.70 7.40
CA ILE A 197 24.00 4.34 7.18
C ILE A 197 23.91 3.63 8.54
N PRO A 198 22.74 3.13 8.94
CA PRO A 198 22.58 2.50 10.24
C PRO A 198 23.35 1.18 10.31
N TYR A 199 23.65 0.76 11.53
CA TYR A 199 24.20 -0.57 11.76
C TYR A 199 23.18 -1.64 11.39
N GLY A 200 23.58 -2.54 10.50
CA GLY A 200 22.77 -3.66 10.03
C GLY A 200 23.61 -4.58 9.16
N ALA A 201 23.06 -5.75 8.86
CA ALA A 201 23.70 -6.73 7.99
C ALA A 201 22.67 -7.43 7.12
N LEU A 202 23.13 -7.85 5.95
CA LEU A 202 22.38 -8.69 5.01
C LEU A 202 23.17 -9.97 4.77
N ILE A 203 22.49 -11.03 4.37
CA ILE A 203 23.13 -12.30 4.03
C ILE A 203 23.12 -12.46 2.51
N ALA A 204 24.30 -12.57 1.91
CA ALA A 204 24.49 -12.83 0.49
C ALA A 204 24.02 -14.25 0.10
N ARG A 205 23.87 -14.52 -1.21
CA ARG A 205 23.44 -15.84 -1.71
C ARG A 205 24.37 -16.99 -1.32
N ASP A 206 25.65 -16.73 -1.10
CA ASP A 206 26.63 -17.71 -0.64
C ASP A 206 26.61 -17.94 0.88
N GLY A 207 25.75 -17.22 1.62
CA GLY A 207 25.63 -17.28 3.07
C GLY A 207 26.54 -16.31 3.81
N GLU A 208 27.36 -15.51 3.11
CA GLU A 208 28.21 -14.51 3.75
C GLU A 208 27.35 -13.40 4.38
N THR A 209 27.64 -13.06 5.63
CA THR A 209 27.01 -11.92 6.30
C THR A 209 27.79 -10.65 5.99
N VAL A 210 27.16 -9.72 5.29
CA VAL A 210 27.77 -8.46 4.85
C VAL A 210 27.15 -7.30 5.60
N ALA A 211 27.98 -6.45 6.22
CA ALA A 211 27.51 -5.26 6.92
C ALA A 211 27.02 -4.18 5.93
N LEU A 212 25.96 -3.45 6.28
CA LEU A 212 25.43 -2.37 5.44
C LEU A 212 26.49 -1.32 5.09
N HIS A 213 27.29 -0.93 6.09
CA HIS A 213 28.33 0.09 5.89
C HIS A 213 29.43 -0.37 4.92
N SER A 214 29.67 -1.68 4.77
CA SER A 214 30.69 -2.20 3.86
C SER A 214 30.13 -2.45 2.46
N ILE A 215 28.82 -2.69 2.33
CA ILE A 215 28.14 -2.89 1.06
C ILE A 215 28.35 -1.71 0.10
N ALA A 216 28.27 -0.48 0.62
CA ALA A 216 28.37 0.75 -0.17
C ALA A 216 29.79 1.32 -0.30
N MET A 217 30.83 0.69 0.27
CA MET A 217 32.19 1.26 0.29
C MET A 217 32.85 1.38 -1.09
N SER A 218 32.48 0.51 -2.05
CA SER A 218 33.11 0.47 -3.37
C SER A 218 32.31 1.18 -4.46
N LYS A 219 30.99 1.14 -4.36
CA LYS A 219 30.01 1.77 -5.25
C LYS A 219 28.80 2.19 -4.43
N PRO A 220 28.07 3.25 -4.83
CA PRO A 220 26.77 3.52 -4.24
C PRO A 220 25.83 2.33 -4.49
N VAL A 221 24.98 2.02 -3.51
CA VAL A 221 24.13 0.82 -3.54
C VAL A 221 22.68 1.19 -3.45
N LEU A 222 21.89 0.77 -4.42
CA LEU A 222 20.44 0.81 -4.35
C LEU A 222 19.95 -0.49 -3.69
N LEU A 223 19.41 -0.38 -2.48
CA LEU A 223 18.72 -1.48 -1.82
C LEU A 223 17.24 -1.43 -2.19
N VAL A 224 16.68 -2.54 -2.66
CA VAL A 224 15.25 -2.67 -3.00
C VAL A 224 14.66 -3.83 -2.21
N SER A 225 13.75 -3.53 -1.30
CA SER A 225 13.06 -4.53 -0.47
C SER A 225 11.81 -5.03 -1.18
N VAL A 226 11.68 -6.34 -1.35
CA VAL A 226 10.57 -6.98 -2.09
C VAL A 226 10.04 -8.24 -1.39
N SER A 227 8.77 -8.56 -1.64
CA SER A 227 8.16 -9.85 -1.30
C SER A 227 7.72 -10.54 -2.60
N LEU A 228 8.09 -11.80 -2.80
CA LEU A 228 7.85 -12.52 -4.06
C LEU A 228 6.36 -12.77 -4.32
N GLY A 229 5.53 -12.77 -3.28
CA GLY A 229 4.09 -12.90 -3.39
C GLY A 229 3.35 -11.59 -3.66
N CYS A 230 4.00 -10.44 -3.63
CA CYS A 230 3.33 -9.14 -3.72
C CYS A 230 3.26 -8.64 -5.18
N GLY A 231 2.05 -8.29 -5.66
CA GLY A 231 1.85 -7.86 -7.05
C GLY A 231 2.65 -6.61 -7.45
N SER A 232 2.74 -5.62 -6.58
CA SER A 232 3.57 -4.43 -6.82
C SER A 232 5.06 -4.74 -6.78
N CYS A 233 5.50 -5.69 -5.95
CA CYS A 233 6.88 -6.17 -5.94
C CYS A 233 7.24 -6.91 -7.23
N ILE A 234 6.31 -7.71 -7.80
CA ILE A 234 6.53 -8.39 -9.08
C ILE A 234 6.84 -7.36 -10.18
N ARG A 235 6.05 -6.28 -10.27
CA ARG A 235 6.34 -5.20 -11.23
C ARG A 235 7.67 -4.52 -10.96
N THR A 236 8.02 -4.25 -9.70
CA THR A 236 9.34 -3.70 -9.36
C THR A 236 10.47 -4.65 -9.81
N MET A 237 10.31 -5.97 -9.62
CA MET A 237 11.27 -6.98 -10.09
C MET A 237 11.36 -7.08 -11.61
N GLU A 238 10.31 -6.73 -12.35
CA GLU A 238 10.34 -6.64 -13.82
C GLU A 238 10.97 -5.32 -14.32
N HIS A 239 10.80 -4.23 -13.57
CA HIS A 239 11.23 -2.88 -13.98
C HIS A 239 12.68 -2.54 -13.60
N VAL A 240 13.14 -2.95 -12.42
CA VAL A 240 14.49 -2.60 -11.93
C VAL A 240 15.63 -3.23 -12.75
N PRO A 241 15.57 -4.49 -13.22
CA PRO A 241 16.69 -5.10 -13.95
C PRO A 241 17.13 -4.38 -15.24
N PRO A 242 16.23 -3.99 -16.17
CA PRO A 242 16.66 -3.23 -17.35
C PRO A 242 17.27 -1.88 -16.97
N TRP A 243 16.71 -1.17 -15.97
CA TRP A 243 17.30 0.06 -15.46
C TRP A 243 18.69 -0.18 -14.85
N ALA A 244 18.86 -1.23 -14.05
CA ALA A 244 20.14 -1.57 -13.42
C ALA A 244 21.26 -1.84 -14.44
N ALA A 245 20.92 -2.40 -15.60
CA ALA A 245 21.88 -2.64 -16.68
C ALA A 245 22.42 -1.33 -17.31
N GLU A 246 21.66 -0.24 -17.21
CA GLU A 246 22.03 1.09 -17.70
C GLU A 246 22.87 1.87 -16.67
N GLN A 247 22.98 1.38 -15.42
CA GLN A 247 23.62 2.05 -14.30
C GLN A 247 24.88 1.33 -13.79
N PRO A 248 25.97 1.21 -14.59
CA PRO A 248 27.16 0.43 -14.22
C PRO A 248 27.93 1.01 -13.01
N MET A 249 27.69 2.27 -12.67
CA MET A 249 28.28 2.95 -11.51
C MET A 249 27.57 2.59 -10.19
N LEU A 250 26.36 2.05 -10.27
CA LEU A 250 25.61 1.60 -9.10
C LEU A 250 25.70 0.09 -8.93
N ARG A 251 25.54 -0.34 -7.69
CA ARG A 251 25.26 -1.73 -7.35
C ARG A 251 23.80 -1.84 -6.92
N VAL A 252 23.04 -2.74 -7.54
CA VAL A 252 21.62 -2.94 -7.23
C VAL A 252 21.46 -4.25 -6.46
N VAL A 253 20.89 -4.16 -5.26
CA VAL A 253 20.67 -5.29 -4.37
C VAL A 253 19.19 -5.40 -4.04
N MET A 254 18.56 -6.51 -4.41
CA MET A 254 17.23 -6.88 -3.97
C MET A 254 17.28 -7.66 -2.66
N ILE A 255 16.44 -7.27 -1.71
CA ILE A 255 16.27 -7.92 -0.42
C ILE A 255 14.94 -8.66 -0.43
N ALA A 256 15.01 -9.99 -0.47
CA ALA A 256 13.82 -10.83 -0.39
C ALA A 256 13.30 -10.91 1.06
N ALA A 257 11.98 -10.89 1.22
CA ALA A 257 11.32 -11.09 2.50
C ALA A 257 11.57 -12.52 3.07
N GLY A 258 12.25 -12.60 4.22
CA GLY A 258 12.30 -13.80 5.06
C GLY A 258 12.69 -15.09 4.33
N THR A 259 11.82 -16.10 4.42
CA THR A 259 12.00 -17.47 3.90
C THR A 259 11.90 -17.60 2.39
N GLN A 260 11.40 -16.57 1.69
CA GLN A 260 11.19 -16.61 0.23
C GLN A 260 12.48 -16.43 -0.56
N ALA A 261 13.59 -16.14 0.10
CA ALA A 261 14.87 -15.90 -0.56
C ALA A 261 15.35 -17.06 -1.46
N GLU A 262 15.05 -18.30 -1.09
CA GLU A 262 15.43 -19.47 -1.88
C GLU A 262 14.65 -19.56 -3.20
N ASP A 263 13.43 -19.00 -3.23
CA ASP A 263 12.54 -18.98 -4.40
C ASP A 263 12.76 -17.74 -5.28
N ALA A 264 13.74 -16.89 -4.94
CA ALA A 264 13.98 -15.63 -5.64
C ALA A 264 14.42 -15.88 -7.10
N PRO A 265 13.71 -15.32 -8.09
CA PRO A 265 13.99 -15.55 -9.49
C PRO A 265 15.35 -14.99 -9.90
N ASP A 266 15.92 -15.53 -10.97
CA ASP A 266 17.09 -14.93 -11.60
C ASP A 266 16.66 -13.63 -12.31
N LEU A 267 17.21 -12.51 -11.87
CA LEU A 267 16.94 -11.17 -12.41
C LEU A 267 18.08 -10.68 -13.33
N GLY A 268 19.06 -11.54 -13.64
CA GLY A 268 20.23 -11.22 -14.46
C GLY A 268 21.41 -10.67 -13.64
N GLU A 269 22.51 -10.41 -14.35
CA GLU A 269 23.84 -10.17 -13.74
C GLU A 269 23.97 -8.82 -13.01
N HIS A 270 23.10 -7.85 -13.32
CA HIS A 270 23.16 -6.49 -12.76
C HIS A 270 22.38 -6.33 -11.45
N VAL A 271 21.68 -7.38 -11.01
CA VAL A 271 20.85 -7.35 -9.81
C VAL A 271 21.26 -8.49 -8.89
N GLU A 272 21.76 -8.13 -7.72
CA GLU A 272 22.16 -9.10 -6.70
C GLU A 272 21.01 -9.37 -5.73
N TRP A 273 20.95 -10.60 -5.21
CA TRP A 273 20.00 -10.97 -4.17
C TRP A 273 20.70 -11.10 -2.83
N MET A 274 20.11 -10.48 -1.82
CA MET A 274 20.48 -10.67 -0.43
C MET A 274 19.23 -10.90 0.42
N THR A 275 19.43 -11.32 1.66
CA THR A 275 18.34 -11.68 2.57
C THR A 275 18.51 -10.99 3.90
N ASP A 276 17.37 -10.70 4.53
CA ASP A 276 17.29 -10.21 5.91
C ASP A 276 16.35 -11.13 6.68
N PRO A 277 16.84 -12.30 7.17
CA PRO A 277 15.97 -13.36 7.68
C PRO A 277 15.06 -12.92 8.83
N ASN A 278 15.50 -11.95 9.63
CA ASN A 278 14.76 -11.42 10.77
C ASN A 278 14.10 -10.06 10.47
N GLY A 279 14.23 -9.52 9.25
CA GLY A 279 13.72 -8.21 8.87
C GLY A 279 14.26 -7.07 9.75
N ILE A 280 15.43 -7.22 10.38
CA ILE A 280 15.95 -6.21 11.31
C ILE A 280 16.47 -5.03 10.51
N THR A 281 17.30 -5.31 9.50
CA THR A 281 17.96 -4.31 8.66
C THR A 281 16.94 -3.50 7.86
N THR A 282 15.97 -4.18 7.23
CA THR A 282 14.88 -3.54 6.50
C THR A 282 14.03 -2.65 7.41
N ARG A 283 13.67 -3.10 8.62
CA ARG A 283 12.92 -2.25 9.58
C ARG A 283 13.74 -1.07 10.08
N THR A 284 15.03 -1.24 10.33
CA THR A 284 15.92 -0.15 10.74
C THR A 284 16.06 0.92 9.66
N LEU A 285 16.03 0.53 8.39
CA LEU A 285 16.00 1.44 7.25
C LEU A 285 14.61 2.03 6.96
N GLY A 286 13.57 1.69 7.75
CA GLY A 286 12.19 2.14 7.51
C GLY A 286 11.58 1.60 6.22
N MET A 287 12.11 0.49 5.69
CA MET A 287 11.70 -0.10 4.43
C MET A 287 10.42 -0.94 4.58
N ALA A 288 9.57 -0.86 3.55
CA ALA A 288 8.35 -1.64 3.38
C ALA A 288 8.45 -2.50 2.11
N TYR A 289 7.33 -2.97 1.56
CA TYR A 289 7.28 -3.75 0.33
C TYR A 289 6.33 -3.15 -0.72
N PRO A 290 6.79 -2.87 -1.95
CA PRO A 290 8.19 -2.66 -2.32
C PRO A 290 8.68 -1.31 -1.76
N SER A 291 9.96 -1.20 -1.45
CA SER A 291 10.59 0.09 -1.11
C SER A 291 12.04 0.12 -1.53
N ALA A 292 12.59 1.31 -1.80
CA ALA A 292 13.99 1.48 -2.18
C ALA A 292 14.69 2.54 -1.32
N VAL A 293 15.98 2.34 -1.07
CA VAL A 293 16.87 3.31 -0.40
C VAL A 293 18.23 3.30 -1.08
N LEU A 294 18.83 4.47 -1.28
CA LEU A 294 20.14 4.62 -1.89
C LEU A 294 21.19 4.88 -0.82
N LEU A 295 22.24 4.06 -0.82
CA LEU A 295 23.38 4.17 0.07
C LEU A 295 24.56 4.81 -0.66
N GLY A 296 25.12 5.88 -0.09
CA GLY A 296 26.32 6.55 -0.61
C GLY A 296 27.62 5.87 -0.19
N MET A 297 28.68 6.11 -0.95
CA MET A 297 30.04 5.63 -0.63
C MET A 297 30.67 6.35 0.56
N ASP A 298 30.12 7.49 0.96
CA ASP A 298 30.52 8.29 2.11
C ASP A 298 30.01 7.72 3.45
N GLY A 299 29.33 6.58 3.41
CA GLY A 299 28.72 5.97 4.60
C GLY A 299 27.43 6.68 5.04
N GLN A 300 26.84 7.51 4.16
CA GLN A 300 25.56 8.18 4.37
C GLN A 300 24.47 7.57 3.50
N LEU A 301 23.21 7.73 3.89
CA LEU A 301 22.08 7.58 3.00
C LEU A 301 22.11 8.72 1.99
N ALA A 302 21.98 8.37 0.72
CA ALA A 302 21.99 9.32 -0.40
C ALA A 302 20.58 9.62 -0.93
N GLY A 303 19.58 8.80 -0.59
CA GLY A 303 18.18 9.02 -0.93
C GLY A 303 17.25 7.93 -0.39
N GLY A 304 15.96 8.25 -0.29
CA GLY A 304 14.95 7.36 0.28
C GLY A 304 14.97 7.30 1.83
N PRO A 305 14.20 6.39 2.45
CA PRO A 305 13.42 5.32 1.80
C PRO A 305 12.18 5.84 1.06
N VAL A 306 11.93 5.32 -0.14
CA VAL A 306 10.68 5.52 -0.91
C VAL A 306 9.88 4.22 -0.93
N ALA A 307 8.55 4.28 -0.90
CA ALA A 307 7.68 3.10 -0.78
C ALA A 307 6.59 3.07 -1.86
N GLY A 308 6.42 1.90 -2.48
CA GLY A 308 5.48 1.67 -3.59
C GLY A 308 6.14 1.74 -4.97
N TYR A 309 5.52 1.10 -5.95
CA TYR A 309 6.06 1.01 -7.31
C TYR A 309 6.27 2.39 -7.96
N ASP A 310 5.26 3.27 -7.90
CA ASP A 310 5.31 4.57 -8.59
C ASP A 310 6.39 5.49 -7.98
N GLU A 311 6.56 5.47 -6.66
CA GLU A 311 7.61 6.25 -5.96
C GLU A 311 9.00 5.71 -6.27
N ILE A 312 9.15 4.38 -6.41
CA ILE A 312 10.41 3.76 -6.86
C ILE A 312 10.69 4.19 -8.30
N GLU A 313 9.71 4.12 -9.20
CA GLU A 313 9.87 4.54 -10.60
C GLU A 313 10.33 6.00 -10.72
N SER A 314 9.73 6.93 -9.95
CA SER A 314 10.19 8.32 -9.87
C SER A 314 11.62 8.41 -9.33
N PHE A 315 11.91 7.70 -8.24
CA PHE A 315 13.23 7.74 -7.60
C PHE A 315 14.34 7.21 -8.51
N LEU A 316 14.07 6.18 -9.31
CA LEU A 316 15.02 5.67 -10.31
C LEU A 316 15.30 6.69 -11.41
N ALA A 317 14.28 7.45 -11.84
CA ALA A 317 14.43 8.51 -12.82
C ALA A 317 15.25 9.69 -12.27
N ASP A 318 15.02 10.07 -11.01
CA ASP A 318 15.79 11.12 -10.34
C ASP A 318 17.26 10.72 -10.21
N ILE A 319 17.53 9.47 -9.82
CA ILE A 319 18.90 8.94 -9.75
C ILE A 319 19.59 8.97 -11.12
N ASP A 320 18.89 8.57 -12.18
CA ASP A 320 19.43 8.58 -13.55
C ASP A 320 19.81 9.99 -14.01
N ALA A 321 18.96 10.98 -13.72
CA ALA A 321 19.22 12.38 -14.02
C ALA A 321 20.47 12.90 -13.28
N GLU A 322 20.55 12.67 -11.97
CA GLU A 322 21.68 13.09 -11.13
C GLU A 322 23.00 12.45 -11.56
N LEU A 323 22.99 11.15 -11.90
CA LEU A 323 24.19 10.45 -12.37
C LEU A 323 24.65 10.95 -13.74
N SER A 324 23.70 11.22 -14.64
CA SER A 324 24.00 11.77 -15.96
C SER A 324 24.60 13.17 -15.87
N GLU A 325 24.07 14.02 -14.98
CA GLU A 325 24.60 15.36 -14.73
C GLU A 325 26.00 15.31 -14.11
N ALA A 326 26.22 14.44 -13.12
CA ALA A 326 27.53 14.26 -12.50
C ALA A 326 28.58 13.77 -13.50
N GLN A 327 28.20 12.85 -14.41
CA GLN A 327 29.09 12.37 -15.47
C GLN A 327 29.46 13.49 -16.44
N ALA A 328 28.49 14.28 -16.90
CA ALA A 328 28.74 15.42 -17.80
C ALA A 328 29.67 16.46 -17.17
N GLN A 329 29.51 16.75 -15.87
CA GLN A 329 30.40 17.65 -15.13
C GLN A 329 31.82 17.11 -15.01
N PHE A 330 31.97 15.80 -14.76
CA PHE A 330 33.28 15.16 -14.69
C PHE A 330 34.01 15.20 -16.03
N GLU A 331 33.33 14.89 -17.14
CA GLU A 331 33.88 14.96 -18.49
C GLU A 331 34.32 16.39 -18.85
N ALA A 332 33.49 17.39 -18.56
CA ALA A 332 33.83 18.80 -18.79
C ALA A 332 35.05 19.26 -17.98
N ALA A 333 35.17 18.84 -16.72
CA ALA A 333 36.33 19.15 -15.88
C ALA A 333 37.62 18.48 -16.41
N GLN A 334 37.52 17.25 -16.93
CA GLN A 334 38.64 16.54 -17.52
C GLN A 334 39.14 17.22 -18.80
N GLU A 335 38.24 17.70 -19.66
CA GLU A 335 38.59 18.46 -20.86
C GLU A 335 39.31 19.78 -20.53
N GLN A 336 38.83 20.50 -19.52
CA GLN A 336 39.48 21.74 -19.06
C GLN A 336 40.90 21.49 -18.55
N GLN A 337 41.10 20.45 -17.74
CA GLN A 337 42.44 20.08 -17.25
C GLN A 337 43.40 19.70 -18.39
N LEU A 338 42.90 19.00 -19.42
CA LEU A 338 43.70 18.66 -20.60
C LEU A 338 44.08 19.89 -21.41
N GLN A 339 43.19 20.88 -21.52
CA GLN A 339 43.48 22.14 -22.20
C GLN A 339 44.52 22.96 -21.42
N GLU A 340 44.42 23.07 -20.10
CA GLU A 340 45.39 23.78 -19.26
C GLU A 340 46.79 23.14 -19.29
N GLN A 341 46.89 21.81 -19.38
CA GLN A 341 48.17 21.10 -19.50
C GLN A 341 48.82 21.21 -20.88
N SER A 342 48.08 21.69 -21.89
CA SER A 342 48.58 21.86 -23.27
C SER A 342 49.15 23.24 -23.58
N VAL A 343 49.10 24.16 -22.60
CA VAL A 343 49.62 25.54 -22.66
C VAL A 343 50.91 25.66 -21.87
#